data_AF-A0A6L5G7P0-F1
#
_entry.id   AF-A0A6L5G7P0-F1
#
_cell.length_a   1.000
_cell.length_b   1.000
_cell.length_c   1.000
_cell.angle_alpha   90.00
_cell.angle_beta   90.00
_cell.angle_gamma   90.00
#
_symmetry.space_group_name_H-M   'P 1'
#
loop_
_entity.id
_entity.type
_entity.pdbx_description
1 polymer ?
#
loop_
_entity_poly.entity_id
_entity_poly.type
_entity_poly.pdbx_seq_one_letter_code
_entity_poly.pdbx_strand_id
1 'polypeptide(L)'
;MADAFPPGERVELVARTILLRAGIARFQEERRANWDRLAKLWQPASDDADDLASPAAGGYTTARIQNAEDLATLDDALRLIDRAIELLESPADDRVAVVAYSLEQLQHRVIELEEYADLREPLDVLRELIED
;
A
#
# COMPACT_ATOMS: atom_id res chain seq x y z
N MET A 1 -22.72 -26.72 6.46
CA MET A 1 -22.46 -25.54 5.60
C MET A 1 -21.55 -26.01 4.48
N ALA A 2 -21.88 -25.70 3.23
CA ALA A 2 -20.92 -25.86 2.15
C ALA A 2 -19.81 -24.82 2.36
N ASP A 3 -18.54 -25.22 2.24
CA ASP A 3 -17.42 -24.28 2.23
C ASP A 3 -17.69 -23.24 1.15
N ALA A 4 -17.70 -21.95 1.50
CA ALA A 4 -18.02 -20.87 0.57
C ALA A 4 -16.99 -20.74 -0.57
N PHE A 5 -15.83 -21.38 -0.43
CA PHE A 5 -14.76 -21.45 -1.42
C PHE A 5 -14.21 -22.89 -1.48
N PRO A 6 -14.27 -23.58 -2.62
CA PRO A 6 -13.60 -24.86 -2.78
C PRO A 6 -12.07 -24.69 -2.61
N PRO A 7 -11.35 -25.73 -2.14
CA PRO A 7 -9.94 -25.60 -1.75
C PRO A 7 -9.02 -25.05 -2.84
N GLY A 8 -9.29 -25.37 -4.12
CA GLY A 8 -8.48 -24.90 -5.25
C GLY A 8 -8.59 -23.38 -5.47
N GLU A 9 -9.79 -22.81 -5.34
CA GLU A 9 -10.02 -21.38 -5.51
C GLU A 9 -9.40 -20.59 -4.35
N ARG A 10 -9.43 -21.14 -3.13
CA ARG A 10 -8.78 -20.54 -1.97
C ARG A 10 -7.25 -20.46 -2.13
N VAL A 11 -6.62 -21.52 -2.65
CA VAL A 11 -5.18 -21.54 -2.94
C VAL A 11 -4.80 -20.50 -3.99
N GLU A 12 -5.59 -20.39 -5.06
CA GLU A 12 -5.34 -19.40 -6.11
C GLU A 12 -5.49 -17.97 -5.57
N LEU A 13 -6.52 -17.72 -4.77
CA LEU A 13 -6.74 -16.43 -4.14
C LEU A 13 -5.57 -16.04 -3.24
N VAL A 14 -5.13 -16.92 -2.33
CA VAL A 14 -3.95 -16.69 -1.48
C VAL A 14 -2.71 -16.39 -2.34
N ALA A 15 -2.48 -17.15 -3.40
CA ALA A 15 -1.34 -16.91 -4.30
C ALA A 15 -1.40 -15.53 -4.97
N ARG A 16 -2.58 -15.09 -5.44
CA ARG A 16 -2.78 -13.75 -6.01
C ARG A 16 -2.54 -12.66 -4.96
N THR A 17 -3.04 -12.84 -3.74
CA THR A 17 -2.84 -11.91 -2.63
C THR A 17 -1.35 -11.77 -2.26
N ILE A 18 -0.60 -12.87 -2.25
CA ILE A 18 0.86 -12.85 -2.04
C ILE A 18 1.57 -12.05 -3.15
N LEU A 19 1.16 -12.22 -4.41
CA LEU A 19 1.74 -11.46 -5.52
C LEU A 19 1.42 -9.96 -5.44
N LEU A 20 0.19 -9.60 -5.06
CA LEU A 20 -0.21 -8.22 -4.80
C LEU A 20 0.64 -7.59 -3.70
N ARG A 21 0.81 -8.33 -2.58
CA ARG A 21 1.67 -7.93 -1.46
C ARG A 21 3.11 -7.67 -1.90
N ALA A 22 3.67 -8.57 -2.70
CA ALA A 22 5.02 -8.43 -3.24
C ALA A 22 5.17 -7.20 -4.16
N GLY A 23 4.16 -6.93 -5.00
CA GLY A 23 4.12 -5.74 -5.85
C GLY A 23 4.13 -4.44 -5.05
N ILE A 24 3.27 -4.33 -4.03
CA ILE A 24 3.19 -3.17 -3.14
C ILE A 24 4.50 -2.99 -2.36
N ALA A 25 5.09 -4.07 -1.83
CA ALA A 25 6.35 -4.01 -1.09
C ALA A 25 7.50 -3.48 -1.96
N ARG A 26 7.59 -3.97 -3.20
CA ARG A 26 8.58 -3.50 -4.16
C ARG A 26 8.39 -2.01 -4.46
N PHE A 27 7.15 -1.58 -4.70
CA PHE A 27 6.86 -0.17 -4.97
C PHE A 27 7.22 0.73 -3.79
N GLN A 28 6.91 0.29 -2.56
CA GLN A 28 7.31 1.00 -1.35
C GLN A 28 8.83 1.17 -1.24
N GLU A 29 9.60 0.13 -1.52
CA GLU A 29 11.06 0.17 -1.50
C GLU A 29 11.61 1.11 -2.59
N GLU A 30 11.09 1.00 -3.82
CA GLU A 30 11.46 1.89 -4.93
C GLU A 30 11.16 3.35 -4.60
N ARG A 31 10.01 3.62 -3.98
CA ARG A 31 9.62 4.96 -3.55
C ARG A 31 10.54 5.52 -2.46
N ARG A 32 10.84 4.72 -1.43
CA ARG A 32 11.78 5.12 -0.36
C ARG A 32 13.16 5.42 -0.94
N ALA A 33 13.68 4.55 -1.81
CA ALA A 33 14.96 4.74 -2.46
C ALA A 33 15.00 5.96 -3.38
N ASN A 34 13.92 6.24 -4.12
CA ASN A 34 13.81 7.41 -4.98
C ASN A 34 13.79 8.71 -4.16
N TRP A 35 13.00 8.73 -3.08
CA TRP A 35 12.97 9.87 -2.16
C TRP A 35 14.33 10.13 -1.50
N ASP A 36 15.03 9.09 -1.05
CA ASP A 36 16.38 9.23 -0.47
C ASP A 36 17.38 9.83 -1.46
N ARG A 37 17.24 9.52 -2.76
CA ARG A 37 18.06 10.15 -3.81
C ARG A 37 17.69 11.62 -3.99
N LEU A 38 16.40 11.95 -4.06
CA LEU A 38 15.92 13.33 -4.21
C LEU A 38 16.31 14.20 -3.01
N ALA A 39 16.17 13.67 -1.79
CA ALA A 39 16.56 14.36 -0.57
C ALA A 39 18.06 14.68 -0.53
N LYS A 40 18.92 13.79 -1.04
CA LYS A 40 20.37 14.05 -1.18
C LYS A 40 20.67 15.14 -2.21
N LEU A 41 19.88 15.23 -3.29
CA LEU A 41 20.03 16.29 -4.30
C LEU A 41 19.57 17.66 -3.79
N TRP A 42 18.66 17.68 -2.82
CA TRP A 42 18.10 18.89 -2.23
C TRP A 42 18.76 19.30 -0.92
N GLN A 43 19.80 18.57 -0.49
CA GLN A 43 20.63 18.98 0.63
C GLN A 43 21.36 20.27 0.24
N PRO A 44 21.10 21.43 0.89
CA PRO A 44 21.80 22.65 0.56
C PRO A 44 23.28 22.45 0.83
N ALA A 45 24.13 22.88 -0.10
CA ALA A 45 25.59 22.78 0.02
C ALA A 45 26.20 23.74 1.06
N SER A 46 25.38 24.44 1.84
CA SER A 46 25.80 25.56 2.68
C SER A 46 25.13 25.52 4.05
N ASP A 47 25.94 25.68 5.10
CA ASP A 47 25.57 25.89 6.50
C ASP A 47 24.86 27.24 6.77
N ASP A 48 24.55 28.02 5.73
CA ASP A 48 23.91 29.33 5.86
C ASP A 48 22.39 29.17 5.98
N ALA A 49 21.90 29.25 7.22
CA ALA A 49 20.51 29.05 7.64
C ALA A 49 19.48 30.09 7.12
N ASP A 50 19.88 31.01 6.24
CA ASP A 50 19.05 32.16 5.81
C ASP A 50 18.17 31.88 4.57
N ASP A 51 18.31 30.73 3.91
CA ASP A 51 17.63 30.42 2.64
C ASP A 51 16.26 29.70 2.78
N LEU A 52 15.74 29.59 4.01
CA LEU A 52 14.46 28.94 4.33
C LEU A 52 13.22 29.65 3.74
N ALA A 53 13.39 30.84 3.18
CA ALA A 53 12.31 31.64 2.56
C ALA A 53 12.19 31.45 1.03
N SER A 54 12.99 30.59 0.42
CA SER A 54 12.91 30.32 -1.02
C SER A 54 11.63 29.51 -1.38
N PRO A 55 10.93 29.82 -2.50
CA PRO A 55 9.82 29.01 -3.01
C PRO A 55 10.18 27.52 -3.20
N ALA A 56 11.47 27.22 -3.42
CA ALA A 56 11.99 25.86 -3.50
C ALA A 56 11.94 25.12 -2.15
N ALA A 57 12.15 25.81 -1.03
CA ALA A 57 12.04 25.24 0.32
C ALA A 57 10.57 24.91 0.69
N GLY A 58 9.63 25.74 0.23
CA GLY A 58 8.19 25.47 0.34
C GLY A 58 7.78 24.22 -0.45
N GLY A 59 8.20 24.12 -1.71
CA GLY A 59 7.95 22.94 -2.55
C GLY A 59 8.58 21.65 -2.02
N TYR A 60 9.79 21.73 -1.47
CA TYR A 60 10.44 20.58 -0.81
C TYR A 60 9.62 20.07 0.37
N THR A 61 9.17 20.98 1.23
CA THR A 61 8.41 20.63 2.43
C THR A 61 7.10 19.93 2.07
N THR A 62 6.36 20.45 1.08
CA THR A 62 5.13 19.82 0.59
C THR A 62 5.40 18.43 -0.01
N ALA A 63 6.43 18.29 -0.87
CA ALA A 63 6.78 17.00 -1.46
C ALA A 63 7.21 15.97 -0.39
N ARG A 64 7.90 16.42 0.67
CA ARG A 64 8.30 15.57 1.80
C ARG A 64 7.12 15.06 2.59
N ILE A 65 6.14 15.94 2.87
CA ILE A 65 4.91 15.56 3.57
C ILE A 65 4.14 14.54 2.73
N GLN A 66 3.91 14.83 1.45
CA GLN A 66 3.20 13.90 0.56
C GLN A 66 3.91 12.55 0.48
N ASN A 67 5.24 12.53 0.34
CA ASN A 67 5.97 11.27 0.31
C ASN A 67 5.85 10.46 1.62
N ALA A 68 5.81 11.14 2.77
CA ALA A 68 5.60 10.48 4.05
C ALA A 68 4.20 9.87 4.17
N GLU A 69 3.16 10.60 3.72
CA GLU A 69 1.78 10.09 3.70
C GLU A 69 1.60 8.91 2.75
N ASP A 70 2.23 8.96 1.58
CA ASP A 70 2.16 7.87 0.61
C ASP A 70 2.88 6.63 1.14
N LEU A 71 4.05 6.77 1.77
CA LEU A 71 4.75 5.65 2.40
C LEU A 71 3.95 5.04 3.55
N ALA A 72 3.31 5.86 4.38
CA ALA A 72 2.43 5.38 5.45
C ALA A 72 1.23 4.59 4.90
N THR A 73 0.65 5.06 3.79
CA THR A 73 -0.45 4.38 3.09
C THR A 73 0.00 3.00 2.57
N LEU A 74 1.22 2.89 2.04
CA LEU A 74 1.79 1.63 1.58
C LEU A 74 2.12 0.67 2.74
N ASP A 75 2.62 1.18 3.87
CA ASP A 75 2.84 0.39 5.09
C ASP A 75 1.52 -0.21 5.59
N ASP A 76 0.46 0.61 5.64
CA ASP A 76 -0.89 0.17 6.01
C ASP A 76 -1.43 -0.88 5.04
N ALA A 77 -1.20 -0.71 3.74
CA ALA A 77 -1.58 -1.68 2.72
C ALA A 77 -0.96 -3.05 2.96
N LEU A 78 0.35 -3.08 3.23
CA LEU A 78 1.07 -4.32 3.51
C LEU A 78 0.52 -5.02 4.75
N ARG A 79 0.26 -4.28 5.82
CA ARG A 79 -0.32 -4.82 7.06
C ARG A 79 -1.71 -5.42 6.81
N LEU A 80 -2.57 -4.73 6.07
CA LEU A 80 -3.92 -5.20 5.76
C LEU A 80 -3.89 -6.44 4.87
N ILE A 81 -3.00 -6.48 3.87
CA ILE A 81 -2.85 -7.65 3.00
C ILE A 81 -2.29 -8.85 3.77
N ASP A 82 -1.32 -8.66 4.65
CA ASP A 82 -0.80 -9.73 5.52
C ASP A 82 -1.94 -10.30 6.38
N ARG A 83 -2.79 -9.43 6.95
CA ARG A 83 -3.97 -9.86 7.71
C ARG A 83 -5.02 -10.57 6.84
N ALA A 84 -5.20 -10.11 5.60
CA ALA A 84 -6.10 -10.76 4.65
C ALA A 84 -5.62 -12.18 4.31
N ILE A 85 -4.31 -12.39 4.11
CA ILE A 85 -3.73 -13.72 3.90
C ILE A 85 -4.04 -14.64 5.08
N GLU A 86 -3.84 -14.18 6.31
CA GLU A 86 -4.16 -14.97 7.51
C GLU A 86 -5.64 -15.39 7.56
N LEU A 87 -6.55 -14.50 7.17
CA LEU A 87 -7.99 -14.79 7.10
C LEU A 87 -8.31 -15.79 5.99
N LEU A 88 -7.68 -15.66 4.82
CA LEU A 88 -7.87 -16.58 3.71
C LEU A 88 -7.33 -17.98 4.00
N GLU A 89 -6.29 -18.10 4.82
CA GLU A 89 -5.75 -19.38 5.27
C GLU A 89 -6.58 -20.01 6.40
N SER A 90 -7.45 -19.23 7.07
CA SER A 90 -8.31 -19.72 8.15
C SER A 90 -9.46 -20.59 7.59
N PRO A 91 -9.60 -21.84 8.06
CA PRO A 91 -10.67 -22.74 7.63
C PRO A 91 -12.03 -22.45 8.26
N ALA A 92 -12.12 -21.53 9.22
CA ALA A 92 -13.31 -21.30 10.04
C ALA A 92 -13.93 -19.90 9.88
N ASP A 93 -13.41 -19.07 8.97
CA ASP A 93 -13.85 -17.69 8.83
C ASP A 93 -14.88 -17.53 7.70
N ASP A 94 -16.10 -17.14 8.06
CA ASP A 94 -17.19 -16.90 7.11
C ASP A 94 -16.94 -15.63 6.26
N ARG A 95 -15.97 -14.79 6.63
CA ARG A 95 -15.66 -13.52 5.95
C ARG A 95 -14.75 -13.66 4.72
N VAL A 96 -14.23 -14.86 4.46
CA VAL A 96 -13.31 -15.16 3.34
C VAL A 96 -13.83 -14.62 2.00
N ALA A 97 -15.12 -14.78 1.70
CA ALA A 97 -15.69 -14.33 0.43
C ALA A 97 -15.72 -12.80 0.29
N VAL A 98 -15.94 -12.08 1.38
CA VAL A 98 -16.01 -10.61 1.37
C VAL A 98 -14.60 -10.02 1.27
N VAL A 99 -13.64 -10.61 1.99
CA VAL A 99 -12.21 -10.25 1.89
C VAL A 99 -11.66 -10.55 0.48
N ALA A 100 -12.02 -11.69 -0.11
CA ALA A 100 -11.65 -12.06 -1.47
C ALA A 100 -12.08 -11.00 -2.50
N TYR A 101 -13.34 -10.59 -2.45
CA TYR A 101 -13.89 -9.58 -3.36
C TYR A 101 -13.14 -8.25 -3.25
N SER A 102 -12.85 -7.79 -2.04
CA SER A 102 -12.14 -6.53 -1.83
C SER A 102 -10.67 -6.59 -2.27
N LEU A 103 -10.02 -7.74 -2.13
CA LEU A 103 -8.67 -7.95 -2.66
C LEU A 103 -8.63 -7.91 -4.19
N GLU A 104 -9.65 -8.45 -4.88
CA GLU A 104 -9.76 -8.34 -6.33
C GLU A 104 -9.96 -6.89 -6.78
N GLN A 105 -10.79 -6.12 -6.08
CA GLN A 105 -10.96 -4.68 -6.36
C GLN A 105 -9.64 -3.91 -6.17
N LEU A 106 -8.93 -4.19 -5.07
CA LEU A 106 -7.62 -3.59 -4.80
C LEU A 106 -6.59 -3.96 -5.88
N GLN A 107 -6.54 -5.23 -6.29
CA GLN A 107 -5.64 -5.68 -7.36
C GLN A 107 -5.96 -5.00 -8.70
N HIS A 108 -7.24 -4.90 -9.06
CA HIS A 108 -7.66 -4.21 -10.28
C HIS A 108 -7.24 -2.74 -10.26
N ARG A 109 -7.44 -2.06 -9.13
CA ARG A 109 -7.09 -0.65 -8.97
C ARG A 109 -5.58 -0.41 -9.05
N VAL A 110 -4.78 -1.30 -8.44
CA VAL A 110 -3.30 -1.28 -8.54
C VAL A 110 -2.84 -1.46 -10.00
N ILE A 111 -3.49 -2.35 -10.75
CA ILE A 111 -3.13 -2.62 -12.15
C ILE A 111 -3.54 -1.46 -13.08
N GLU A 112 -4.74 -0.92 -12.92
CA GLU A 112 -5.27 0.12 -13.81
C GLU A 112 -4.59 1.47 -13.65
N LEU A 113 -4.19 1.81 -12.42
CA LEU A 113 -3.74 3.16 -12.16
C LEU A 113 -2.29 3.41 -12.57
N GLU A 114 -1.44 2.38 -12.65
CA GLU A 114 0.04 2.46 -12.78
C GLU A 114 0.74 3.38 -11.73
N GLU A 115 -0.02 4.20 -11.01
CA GLU A 115 0.32 5.13 -9.95
C GLU A 115 -0.48 4.73 -8.70
N TYR A 116 0.23 4.20 -7.71
CA TYR A 116 -0.29 3.81 -6.40
C TYR A 116 -0.79 5.00 -5.54
N ALA A 117 -1.00 6.17 -6.13
CA ALA A 117 -1.41 7.40 -5.44
C ALA A 117 -2.87 7.36 -4.97
N ASP A 118 -3.66 6.38 -5.41
CA ASP A 118 -5.10 6.29 -5.11
C ASP A 118 -5.48 4.94 -4.44
N LEU A 119 -4.61 4.44 -3.57
CA LEU A 119 -4.88 3.24 -2.79
C LEU A 119 -5.72 3.48 -1.53
N ARG A 120 -5.93 4.74 -1.12
CA ARG A 120 -6.53 5.04 0.19
C ARG A 120 -7.96 4.50 0.30
N GLU A 121 -8.82 4.79 -0.67
CA GLU A 121 -10.21 4.31 -0.70
C GLU A 121 -10.32 2.77 -0.67
N PRO A 122 -9.67 1.99 -1.56
CA PRO A 122 -9.78 0.53 -1.51
C PRO A 122 -9.14 -0.08 -0.25
N LEU A 123 -8.16 0.59 0.37
CA LEU A 123 -7.59 0.15 1.64
C LEU A 123 -8.50 0.41 2.83
N ASP A 124 -9.23 1.53 2.84
CA ASP A 124 -10.21 1.82 3.88
C ASP A 124 -11.34 0.78 3.85
N VAL A 125 -11.83 0.41 2.66
CA VAL A 125 -12.81 -0.68 2.50
C VAL A 125 -12.24 -2.02 2.98
N LEU A 126 -10.99 -2.35 2.62
CA LEU A 126 -10.36 -3.59 3.08
C LEU A 126 -10.18 -3.60 4.61
N ARG A 127 -9.86 -2.44 5.21
CA ARG A 127 -9.71 -2.26 6.65
C ARG A 127 -11.02 -2.52 7.38
N GLU A 128 -12.11 -1.89 6.96
CA GLU A 128 -13.44 -2.12 7.53
C GLU A 128 -13.79 -3.60 7.56
N LEU A 129 -13.52 -4.33 6.47
CA LEU A 129 -13.85 -5.75 6.37
C LEU A 129 -13.00 -6.69 7.22
N ILE A 130 -11.79 -6.25 7.56
CA ILE A 130 -10.83 -7.05 8.34
C ILE A 130 -10.89 -6.72 9.83
N GLU A 131 -11.18 -5.47 10.18
CA GLU A 131 -11.07 -4.95 11.55
C GLU A 131 -12.41 -4.78 12.28
N ASP A 132 -13.57 -4.73 11.59
CA ASP A 132 -14.91 -4.92 12.21
C ASP A 132 -15.19 -6.39 12.56
#